data_AF-A0A821TRN0-F1
#
_entry.id   AF-A0A821TRN0-F1
#
_cell.length_a   1.000
_cell.length_b   1.000
_cell.length_c   1.000
_cell.angle_alpha   90.00
_cell.angle_beta   90.00
_cell.angle_gamma   90.00
#
_symmetry.space_group_name_H-M   'P 1'
#
loop_
_entity.id
_entity.type
_entity.pdbx_description
1 polymer ?
#
loop_
_entity_poly.entity_id
_entity_poly.type
_entity_poly.pdbx_seq_one_letter_code
_entity_poly.pdbx_strand_id
1 'polypeptide(L)'
;SEASHYKSAATNPLTIHLQSCIRHHRVSYSEMRMHHLPSGRRRVHSDIKLPRLKPKPITKKNNQPTKTISNDPEGDAYVARAHEEQRLRCMKHRNMKITEELEKVKSKDLLHEWKEDYRSTQQQLRRKRLVKGKDYQEAVAQAPFGIDPHYISVMDKDQQEFVEKAIRYESRRNRSPESAMRDEEERRIRDRQVQERIREITGKIIKRRGEVRGNASDEKRQAEVELRELRKLETEIKQRRTQIDTRFKAYTGDVKARKKL
;
A
#
# COMPACT_ATOMS: atom_id res chain seq x y z
N SER A 1 38.36 30.89 -52.12
CA SER A 1 36.93 31.26 -52.06
C SER A 1 36.12 30.09 -52.56
N GLU A 2 35.04 29.60 -52.00
CA GLU A 2 34.20 29.86 -50.82
C GLU A 2 33.12 28.75 -50.88
N ALA A 3 32.41 28.49 -49.77
CA ALA A 3 31.12 27.78 -49.67
C ALA A 3 31.07 26.30 -50.09
N SER A 4 30.94 25.35 -49.15
CA SER A 4 29.68 24.95 -48.48
C SER A 4 28.70 24.23 -49.40
N HIS A 5 28.46 22.93 -49.17
CA HIS A 5 27.12 22.35 -49.04
C HIS A 5 27.17 21.01 -48.28
N TYR A 6 26.62 21.04 -47.07
CA TYR A 6 26.28 19.88 -46.25
C TYR A 6 25.12 19.11 -46.90
N LYS A 7 25.23 17.77 -46.96
CA LYS A 7 24.06 16.88 -46.92
C LYS A 7 24.26 15.84 -45.83
N SER A 8 23.34 15.92 -44.88
CA SER A 8 23.17 15.11 -43.68
C SER A 8 22.95 13.63 -44.01
N ALA A 9 23.83 12.77 -43.50
CA ALA A 9 23.50 11.38 -43.26
C ALA A 9 22.66 11.29 -41.98
N ALA A 10 21.38 10.93 -42.14
CA ALA A 10 20.50 10.62 -41.02
C ALA A 10 20.97 9.31 -40.37
N THR A 11 21.65 9.42 -39.24
CA THR A 11 21.96 8.31 -38.34
C THR A 11 20.72 7.96 -37.53
N ASN A 12 20.10 6.82 -37.87
CA ASN A 12 18.99 6.23 -37.16
C ASN A 12 19.34 5.95 -35.67
N PRO A 13 18.57 6.41 -34.68
CA PRO A 13 18.77 6.07 -33.27
C PRO A 13 18.11 4.71 -32.90
N LEU A 14 18.31 3.67 -33.72
CA LEU A 14 17.78 2.32 -33.47
C LEU A 14 18.84 1.30 -33.02
N THR A 15 20.00 1.78 -32.55
CA THR A 15 21.17 0.90 -32.31
C THR A 15 21.74 0.98 -30.90
N ILE A 16 20.94 1.28 -29.88
CA ILE A 16 21.37 1.16 -28.48
C ILE A 16 20.21 0.69 -27.62
N HIS A 17 19.92 -0.63 -27.61
CA HIS A 17 19.67 -1.44 -26.39
C HIS A 17 19.23 -2.89 -26.74
N LEU A 18 20.03 -3.60 -27.55
CA LEU A 18 19.83 -5.04 -27.81
C LEU A 18 21.10 -5.82 -27.41
N GLN A 19 21.54 -5.64 -26.16
CA GLN A 19 22.58 -6.49 -25.55
C GLN A 19 22.31 -6.66 -24.05
N SER A 20 21.34 -7.50 -23.70
CA SER A 20 21.33 -8.24 -22.42
C SER A 20 20.31 -9.40 -22.44
N CYS A 21 20.23 -10.14 -23.54
CA CYS A 21 19.51 -11.41 -23.58
C CYS A 21 20.42 -12.54 -23.07
N ILE A 22 20.89 -12.45 -21.83
CA ILE A 22 21.51 -13.60 -21.16
C ILE A 22 20.37 -14.51 -20.72
N ARG A 23 20.27 -15.66 -21.38
CA ARG A 23 19.36 -16.76 -21.03
C ARG A 23 19.63 -17.18 -19.58
N HIS A 24 18.80 -16.73 -18.64
CA HIS A 24 18.78 -17.31 -17.31
C HIS A 24 18.17 -18.71 -17.40
N HIS A 25 19.02 -19.74 -17.31
CA HIS A 25 18.59 -21.10 -17.06
C HIS A 25 17.69 -21.15 -15.81
N ARG A 26 16.58 -21.89 -15.91
CA ARG A 26 15.70 -22.20 -14.78
C ARG A 26 16.51 -22.91 -13.70
N VAL A 27 16.84 -22.22 -12.62
CA VAL A 27 17.31 -22.87 -11.39
C VAL A 27 16.12 -23.58 -10.77
N SER A 28 16.26 -24.88 -10.54
CA SER A 28 15.20 -25.70 -9.96
C SER A 28 15.02 -25.36 -8.48
N TYR A 29 13.77 -25.45 -8.00
CA TYR A 29 13.37 -25.03 -6.64
C TYR A 29 14.07 -25.83 -5.51
N SER A 30 14.73 -26.94 -5.83
CA SER A 30 15.47 -27.77 -4.88
C SER A 30 16.86 -27.23 -4.52
N GLU A 31 17.49 -26.38 -5.36
CA GLU A 31 18.86 -25.89 -5.12
C GLU A 31 18.92 -24.67 -4.19
N MET A 32 17.85 -23.89 -4.06
CA MET A 32 17.82 -22.70 -3.17
C MET A 32 17.68 -23.03 -1.68
N ARG A 33 17.35 -24.29 -1.30
CA ARG A 33 16.94 -24.61 0.07
C ARG A 33 18.10 -24.82 1.06
N MET A 34 19.36 -24.89 0.58
CA MET A 34 20.49 -25.34 1.40
C MET A 34 21.50 -24.27 1.81
N HIS A 35 21.31 -23.00 1.45
CA HIS A 35 22.22 -21.94 1.88
C HIS A 35 21.45 -20.77 2.50
N HIS A 36 21.81 -20.44 3.75
CA HIS A 36 21.48 -19.24 4.55
C HIS A 36 20.48 -19.45 5.70
N LEU A 37 20.93 -20.14 6.76
CA LEU A 37 20.52 -19.81 8.13
C LEU A 37 21.73 -19.21 8.86
N PRO A 38 21.81 -17.88 9.04
CA PRO A 38 22.58 -17.31 10.12
C PRO A 38 21.67 -17.17 11.36
N SER A 39 21.90 -18.04 12.34
CA SER A 39 21.46 -17.83 13.72
C SER A 39 22.13 -16.56 14.26
N GLY A 40 21.37 -15.47 14.40
CA GLY A 40 21.88 -14.20 14.87
C GLY A 40 20.85 -13.46 15.69
N ARG A 41 20.99 -13.52 17.02
CA ARG A 41 20.31 -12.64 17.98
C ARG A 41 20.47 -11.19 17.51
N ARG A 42 19.38 -10.57 17.05
CA ARG A 42 19.34 -9.11 16.85
C ARG A 42 19.39 -8.47 18.23
N ARG A 43 20.59 -8.00 18.61
CA ARG A 43 20.75 -6.97 19.65
C ARG A 43 20.07 -5.71 19.12
N VAL A 44 19.13 -5.20 19.88
CA VAL A 44 18.53 -3.89 19.69
C VAL A 44 19.66 -2.85 19.72
N HIS A 45 19.78 -2.05 18.66
CA HIS A 45 20.67 -0.89 18.59
C HIS A 45 20.27 0.11 19.67
N SER A 46 21.04 0.16 20.77
CA SER A 46 20.98 1.24 21.75
C SER A 46 22.04 2.28 21.41
N ASP A 47 21.81 3.07 20.38
CA ASP A 47 22.60 4.29 20.10
C ASP A 47 22.13 5.46 20.97
N ILE A 48 22.09 5.22 22.29
CA ILE A 48 22.07 6.28 23.30
C ILE A 48 23.49 6.37 23.83
N LYS A 49 24.25 7.36 23.36
CA LYS A 49 25.53 7.75 23.96
C LYS A 49 25.26 8.36 25.33
N LEU A 50 25.07 7.52 26.34
CA LEU A 50 25.17 7.95 27.74
C LEU A 50 26.64 8.32 28.01
N PRO A 51 26.94 9.48 28.62
CA PRO A 51 28.31 9.81 28.99
C PRO A 51 28.82 8.74 29.98
N ARG A 52 29.93 8.09 29.61
CA ARG A 52 30.69 7.20 30.52
C ARG A 52 31.17 8.04 31.71
N LEU A 53 30.44 7.98 32.82
CA LEU A 53 30.92 8.48 34.10
C LEU A 53 32.14 7.62 34.49
N LYS A 54 33.32 8.26 34.52
CA LYS A 54 34.55 7.64 35.05
C LYS A 54 34.27 7.22 36.50
N PRO A 55 34.67 6.01 36.94
CA PRO A 55 34.55 5.64 38.34
C PRO A 55 35.38 6.59 39.19
N LYS A 56 34.75 7.25 40.17
CA LYS A 56 35.46 8.08 41.15
C LYS A 56 36.35 7.16 42.00
N PRO A 57 37.60 7.56 42.32
CA PRO A 57 38.45 6.79 43.20
C PRO A 57 37.82 6.70 44.60
N ILE A 58 37.78 5.49 45.15
CA ILE A 58 37.29 5.18 46.48
C ILE A 58 38.26 5.82 47.49
N THR A 59 37.91 7.00 47.99
CA THR A 59 38.56 7.54 49.18
C THR A 59 38.05 6.77 50.40
N LYS A 60 38.91 5.91 50.97
CA LYS A 60 38.69 5.32 52.29
C LYS A 60 38.52 6.46 53.30
N LYS A 61 37.32 6.63 53.84
CA LYS A 61 37.08 7.50 55.00
C LYS A 61 36.35 6.69 56.07
N ASN A 62 37.12 6.45 57.12
CA ASN A 62 36.77 6.40 58.53
C ASN A 62 35.51 5.65 58.98
N ASN A 63 35.78 4.60 59.75
CA ASN A 63 34.97 4.05 60.83
C ASN A 63 34.01 5.09 61.42
N GLN A 64 32.72 4.93 61.16
CA GLN A 64 31.70 5.49 62.03
C GLN A 64 31.35 4.45 63.11
N PRO A 65 31.09 4.90 64.34
CA PRO A 65 30.81 4.00 65.45
C PRO A 65 29.51 3.25 65.18
N THR A 66 29.51 1.96 65.49
CA THR A 66 28.33 1.11 65.57
C THR A 66 27.27 1.81 66.42
N LYS A 67 26.22 2.31 65.77
CA LYS A 67 25.00 2.73 66.45
C LYS A 67 24.43 1.49 67.13
N THR A 68 24.29 1.56 68.44
CA THR A 68 23.45 0.65 69.22
C THR A 68 22.07 0.63 68.59
N ILE A 69 21.67 -0.54 68.08
CA ILE A 69 20.32 -0.80 67.59
C ILE A 69 19.42 -0.84 68.83
N SER A 70 18.77 0.28 69.15
CA SER A 70 17.58 0.26 69.98
C SER A 70 16.51 -0.49 69.19
N ASN A 71 16.18 -1.71 69.63
CA ASN A 71 15.07 -2.50 69.08
C ASN A 71 13.73 -1.89 69.53
N ASP A 72 13.40 -0.70 69.02
CA ASP A 72 12.05 -0.14 69.13
C ASP A 72 11.25 -0.55 67.88
N PRO A 73 10.25 -1.43 67.99
CA PRO A 73 9.49 -1.95 66.85
C PRO A 73 8.67 -0.86 66.12
N GLU A 74 8.41 0.29 66.76
CA GLU A 74 7.75 1.44 66.12
C GLU A 74 8.68 2.22 65.18
N GLY A 75 10.00 2.23 65.45
CA GLY A 75 11.00 2.89 64.61
C GLY A 75 11.15 2.21 63.26
N ASP A 76 11.13 0.88 63.24
CA ASP A 76 11.20 0.07 62.01
C ASP A 76 9.97 0.28 61.11
N ALA A 77 8.77 0.40 61.70
CA ALA A 77 7.55 0.71 60.96
C ALA A 77 7.53 2.14 60.39
N TYR A 78 8.16 3.11 61.06
CA TYR A 78 8.32 4.47 60.54
C TYR A 78 9.34 4.52 59.39
N VAL A 79 10.48 3.83 59.53
CA VAL A 79 11.51 3.74 58.49
C VAL A 79 10.99 3.00 57.26
N ALA A 80 10.22 1.91 57.44
CA ALA A 80 9.56 1.20 56.36
C ALA A 80 8.56 2.10 55.59
N ARG A 81 7.74 2.86 56.32
CA ARG A 81 6.81 3.86 55.72
C ARG A 81 7.56 4.94 54.96
N ALA A 82 8.67 5.47 55.49
CA ALA A 82 9.48 6.47 54.80
C ALA A 82 10.12 5.92 53.51
N HIS A 83 10.61 4.68 53.51
CA HIS A 83 11.13 4.03 52.31
C HIS A 83 10.05 3.74 51.27
N GLU A 84 8.87 3.31 51.71
CA GLU A 84 7.71 3.11 50.85
C GLU A 84 7.25 4.44 50.23
N GLU A 85 7.18 5.50 51.02
CA GLU A 85 6.85 6.84 50.54
C GLU A 85 7.89 7.35 49.53
N GLN A 86 9.18 7.15 49.80
CA GLN A 86 10.24 7.50 48.86
C GLN A 86 10.13 6.71 47.55
N ARG A 87 9.81 5.41 47.63
CA ARG A 87 9.58 4.56 46.45
C ARG A 87 8.38 5.05 45.64
N LEU A 88 7.28 5.42 46.30
CA LEU A 88 6.08 5.97 45.66
C LEU A 88 6.38 7.32 44.99
N ARG A 89 7.14 8.21 45.64
CA ARG A 89 7.59 9.49 45.05
C ARG A 89 8.46 9.27 43.81
N CYS A 90 9.42 8.35 43.87
CA CYS A 90 10.25 7.98 42.72
C CYS A 90 9.41 7.41 41.56
N MET A 91 8.42 6.56 41.87
CA MET A 91 7.51 6.01 40.87
C MET A 91 6.62 7.10 40.24
N LYS A 92 6.07 8.01 41.05
CA LYS A 92 5.28 9.15 40.56
C LYS A 92 6.10 10.04 39.64
N HIS A 93 7.34 10.38 40.03
CA HIS A 93 8.25 11.17 39.21
C HIS A 93 8.59 10.48 37.89
N ARG A 94 8.84 9.17 37.93
CA ARG A 94 9.09 8.37 36.72
C ARG A 94 7.86 8.38 35.80
N ASN A 95 6.67 8.20 36.34
CA ASN A 95 5.43 8.23 35.56
C ASN A 95 5.21 9.59 34.91
N MET A 96 5.44 10.69 35.65
CA MET A 96 5.34 12.05 35.10
C MET A 96 6.30 12.29 33.93
N LYS A 97 7.54 11.79 34.02
CA LYS A 97 8.50 11.88 32.90
C LYS A 97 8.05 11.08 31.69
N ILE A 98 7.53 9.87 31.90
CA ILE A 98 7.01 9.02 30.81
C ILE A 98 5.83 9.70 30.13
N THR A 99 4.90 10.29 30.88
CA THR A 99 3.75 11.01 30.30
C THR A 99 4.20 12.23 29.51
N GLU A 100 5.17 13.00 30.00
CA GLU A 100 5.70 14.16 29.28
C GLU A 100 6.40 13.77 27.96
N GLU A 101 7.17 12.68 27.97
CA GLU A 101 7.78 12.14 26.74
C GLU A 101 6.73 11.65 25.74
N LEU A 102 5.69 10.96 26.21
CA LEU A 102 4.58 10.51 25.36
C LEU A 102 3.83 11.69 24.73
N GLU A 103 3.60 12.77 25.47
CA GLU A 103 2.99 13.99 24.92
C GLU A 103 3.86 14.66 23.87
N LYS A 104 5.19 14.69 24.06
CA LYS A 104 6.14 15.19 23.06
C LYS A 104 6.11 14.36 21.78
N VAL A 105 6.01 13.03 21.89
CA VAL A 105 5.89 12.14 20.71
C VAL A 105 4.57 12.38 20.00
N LYS A 106 3.45 12.35 20.72
CA LYS A 106 2.12 12.64 20.15
C LYS A 106 2.07 14.00 19.44
N SER A 107 2.67 15.02 20.03
CA SER A 107 2.73 16.36 19.43
C SER A 107 3.56 16.40 18.15
N LYS A 108 4.64 15.61 18.07
CA LYS A 108 5.45 15.47 16.85
C LYS A 108 4.71 14.72 15.75
N ASP A 109 4.03 13.65 16.10
CA ASP A 109 3.24 12.86 15.15
C ASP A 109 2.10 13.71 14.59
N LEU A 110 1.37 14.43 15.45
CA LEU A 110 0.33 15.37 15.02
C LEU A 110 0.87 16.47 14.09
N LEU A 111 2.06 17.01 14.40
CA LEU A 111 2.71 17.99 13.52
C LEU A 111 3.12 17.38 12.18
N HIS A 112 3.53 16.12 12.17
CA HIS A 112 3.89 15.41 10.94
C HIS A 112 2.65 15.17 10.07
N GLU A 113 1.58 14.63 10.65
CA GLU A 113 0.28 14.42 9.99
C GLU A 113 -0.24 15.74 9.41
N TRP A 114 -0.24 16.82 10.21
CA TRP A 114 -0.66 18.14 9.74
C TRP A 114 0.20 18.65 8.57
N LYS A 115 1.52 18.43 8.60
CA LYS A 115 2.41 18.79 7.48
C LYS A 115 2.15 17.94 6.23
N GLU A 116 1.80 16.68 6.37
CA GLU A 116 1.44 15.80 5.25
C GLU A 116 0.10 16.21 4.64
N ASP A 117 -0.92 16.43 5.48
CA ASP A 117 -2.23 16.89 5.06
C ASP A 117 -2.15 18.24 4.36
N TYR A 118 -1.37 19.17 4.91
CA TYR A 118 -1.14 20.46 4.28
C TYR A 118 -0.45 20.32 2.92
N ARG A 119 0.62 19.51 2.83
CA ARG A 119 1.32 19.24 1.55
C ARG A 119 0.40 18.62 0.52
N SER A 120 -0.38 17.61 0.92
CA SER A 120 -1.36 16.92 0.07
C SER A 120 -2.44 17.88 -0.44
N THR A 121 -3.00 18.69 0.46
CA THR A 121 -4.04 19.68 0.11
C THR A 121 -3.51 20.74 -0.85
N GLN A 122 -2.31 21.27 -0.60
CA GLN A 122 -1.65 22.22 -1.48
C GLN A 122 -1.33 21.60 -2.86
N GLN A 123 -0.87 20.34 -2.89
CA GLN A 123 -0.66 19.62 -4.14
C GLN A 123 -1.97 19.46 -4.92
N GLN A 124 -3.06 19.11 -4.25
CA GLN A 124 -4.37 18.97 -4.88
C GLN A 124 -4.90 20.30 -5.42
N LEU A 125 -4.78 21.38 -4.65
CA LEU A 125 -5.13 22.74 -5.08
C LEU A 125 -4.30 23.19 -6.27
N ARG A 126 -2.99 22.91 -6.26
CA ARG A 126 -2.09 23.20 -7.39
C ARG A 126 -2.53 22.44 -8.64
N ARG A 127 -2.79 21.14 -8.53
CA ARG A 127 -3.30 20.31 -9.64
C ARG A 127 -4.62 20.81 -10.21
N LYS A 128 -5.53 21.33 -9.37
CA LYS A 128 -6.79 21.94 -9.82
C LYS A 128 -6.58 23.22 -10.64
N ARG A 129 -5.50 23.97 -10.38
CA ARG A 129 -5.15 25.20 -11.11
C ARG A 129 -4.42 24.92 -12.43
N LEU A 130 -3.85 23.74 -12.60
CA LEU A 130 -3.15 23.34 -13.82
C LEU A 130 -4.17 22.95 -14.90
N VAL A 131 -3.92 23.41 -16.12
CA VAL A 131 -4.73 23.08 -17.29
C VAL A 131 -4.26 21.72 -17.82
N LYS A 132 -5.20 20.80 -18.03
CA LYS A 132 -4.91 19.46 -18.57
C LYS A 132 -4.30 19.57 -19.97
N GLY A 133 -3.27 18.77 -20.26
CA GLY A 133 -2.60 18.71 -21.57
C GLY A 133 -1.58 19.81 -21.84
N LYS A 134 -1.32 20.71 -20.88
CA LYS A 134 -0.17 21.62 -20.97
C LYS A 134 1.04 21.00 -20.28
N ASP A 135 2.17 21.01 -20.98
CA ASP A 135 3.44 20.64 -20.39
C ASP A 135 3.96 21.81 -19.55
N TYR A 136 4.20 21.53 -18.28
CA TYR A 136 4.73 22.49 -17.33
C TYR A 136 6.18 22.17 -16.94
N GLN A 137 6.79 21.12 -17.51
CA GLN A 137 8.16 20.69 -17.17
C GLN A 137 9.20 21.78 -17.42
N GLU A 138 9.06 22.55 -18.50
CA GLU A 138 9.98 23.64 -18.82
C GLU A 138 9.89 24.78 -17.79
N ALA A 139 8.66 25.15 -17.39
CA ALA A 139 8.43 26.13 -16.33
C ALA A 139 8.92 25.65 -14.95
N VAL A 140 8.96 24.33 -14.71
CA VAL A 140 9.56 23.74 -13.50
C VAL A 140 11.08 23.90 -13.53
N ALA A 141 11.72 23.60 -14.65
CA ALA A 141 13.17 23.67 -14.80
C ALA A 141 13.70 25.12 -14.69
N GLN A 142 12.90 26.09 -15.12
CA GLN A 142 13.23 27.52 -15.05
C GLN A 142 12.80 28.18 -13.72
N ALA A 143 12.12 27.47 -12.82
CA ALA A 143 11.68 28.04 -11.57
C ALA A 143 12.88 28.35 -10.65
N PRO A 144 12.94 29.54 -10.03
CA PRO A 144 14.05 29.92 -9.15
C PRO A 144 14.09 29.10 -7.85
N PHE A 145 13.00 28.40 -7.54
CA PHE A 145 12.89 27.42 -6.46
C PHE A 145 12.71 26.04 -7.09
N GLY A 146 13.55 25.08 -6.68
CA GLY A 146 13.57 23.70 -7.19
C GLY A 146 12.27 22.95 -6.91
N ILE A 147 11.27 23.17 -7.76
CA ILE A 147 10.01 22.46 -7.69
C ILE A 147 10.24 21.08 -8.26
N ASP A 148 9.81 20.05 -7.54
CA ASP A 148 9.88 18.70 -8.06
C ASP A 148 8.90 18.52 -9.25
N PRO A 149 9.39 18.12 -10.44
CA PRO A 149 8.59 17.94 -11.66
C PRO A 149 7.36 17.05 -11.49
N HIS A 150 7.43 16.09 -10.55
CA HIS A 150 6.33 15.16 -10.31
C HIS A 150 5.08 15.85 -9.74
N TYR A 151 5.23 17.01 -9.10
CA TYR A 151 4.10 17.76 -8.52
C TYR A 151 3.31 18.59 -9.55
N ILE A 152 3.87 18.83 -10.74
CA ILE A 152 3.25 19.69 -11.78
C ILE A 152 2.90 18.87 -13.03
N SER A 153 3.45 17.67 -13.20
CA SER A 153 3.01 16.76 -14.26
C SER A 153 1.53 16.41 -14.10
N VAL A 154 0.70 16.90 -15.03
CA VAL A 154 -0.69 16.48 -15.20
C VAL A 154 -0.73 15.66 -16.48
N MET A 155 -0.60 14.34 -16.32
CA MET A 155 -0.69 13.41 -17.46
C MET A 155 -2.05 13.54 -18.15
N ASP A 156 -2.05 13.47 -19.48
CA ASP A 156 -3.28 13.38 -20.26
C ASP A 156 -4.05 12.09 -19.97
N LYS A 157 -5.36 12.07 -20.27
CA LYS A 157 -6.23 10.90 -20.01
C LYS A 157 -5.64 9.62 -20.63
N ASP A 158 -5.16 9.69 -21.86
CA ASP A 158 -4.61 8.52 -22.56
C ASP A 158 -3.30 8.04 -21.92
N GLN A 159 -2.48 8.98 -21.43
CA GLN A 159 -1.25 8.66 -20.71
C GLN A 159 -1.53 8.09 -19.32
N GLN A 160 -2.55 8.60 -18.62
CA GLN A 160 -3.03 8.04 -17.35
C GLN A 160 -3.54 6.61 -17.55
N GLU A 161 -4.35 6.37 -18.58
CA GLU A 161 -4.83 5.03 -18.91
C GLU A 161 -3.68 4.09 -19.26
N PHE A 162 -2.66 4.56 -19.99
CA PHE A 162 -1.48 3.77 -20.30
C PHE A 162 -0.69 3.40 -19.04
N VAL A 163 -0.42 4.36 -18.15
CA VAL A 163 0.28 4.13 -16.88
C VAL A 163 -0.53 3.21 -15.98
N GLU A 164 -1.84 3.43 -15.85
CA GLU A 164 -2.70 2.57 -15.05
C GLU A 164 -2.76 1.14 -15.61
N LYS A 165 -2.79 0.99 -16.94
CA LYS A 165 -2.73 -0.31 -17.62
C LYS A 165 -1.37 -0.98 -17.39
N ALA A 166 -0.27 -0.23 -17.42
CA ALA A 166 1.07 -0.72 -17.13
C ALA A 166 1.20 -1.20 -15.67
N ILE A 167 0.74 -0.39 -14.70
CA ILE A 167 0.71 -0.76 -13.28
C ILE A 167 -0.15 -2.00 -13.05
N ARG A 168 -1.33 -2.08 -13.67
CA ARG A 168 -2.20 -3.28 -13.59
C ARG A 168 -1.53 -4.50 -14.20
N TYR A 169 -0.76 -4.34 -15.28
CA TYR A 169 -0.05 -5.44 -15.92
C TYR A 169 1.13 -5.93 -15.07
N GLU A 170 1.91 -5.02 -14.52
CA GLU A 170 3.03 -5.31 -13.62
C GLU A 170 2.54 -5.96 -12.32
N SER A 171 1.45 -5.44 -11.75
CA SER A 171 0.76 -6.03 -10.60
C SER A 171 0.25 -7.44 -10.87
N ARG A 172 -0.05 -7.80 -12.12
CA ARG A 172 -0.45 -9.18 -12.49
C ARG A 172 0.77 -10.08 -12.68
N ARG A 173 1.87 -9.55 -13.22
CA ARG A 173 3.11 -10.28 -13.45
C ARG A 173 3.79 -10.67 -12.13
N ASN A 174 3.71 -9.80 -11.12
CA ASN A 174 4.34 -10.01 -9.82
C ASN A 174 3.46 -10.77 -8.81
N ARG A 175 2.33 -11.35 -9.24
CA ARG A 175 1.45 -12.12 -8.35
C ARG A 175 2.06 -13.47 -8.02
N SER A 176 1.98 -13.83 -6.74
CA SER A 176 2.25 -15.20 -6.29
C SER A 176 1.26 -16.17 -6.95
N PRO A 177 1.69 -17.40 -7.30
CA PRO A 177 0.80 -18.46 -7.78
C PRO A 177 -0.40 -18.71 -6.86
N GLU A 178 -0.21 -18.58 -5.54
CA GLU A 178 -1.28 -18.74 -4.56
C GLU A 178 -2.34 -17.63 -4.69
N SER A 179 -1.92 -16.38 -4.86
CA SER A 179 -2.83 -15.25 -5.09
C SER A 179 -3.59 -15.41 -6.42
N ALA A 180 -2.93 -15.93 -7.45
CA ALA A 180 -3.56 -16.20 -8.74
C ALA A 180 -4.63 -17.29 -8.64
N MET A 181 -4.42 -18.32 -7.80
CA MET A 181 -5.44 -19.35 -7.54
C MET A 181 -6.64 -18.78 -6.78
N ARG A 182 -6.42 -17.97 -5.73
CA ARG A 182 -7.52 -17.32 -4.99
C ARG A 182 -8.37 -16.44 -5.89
N ASP A 183 -7.75 -15.64 -6.75
CA ASP A 183 -8.47 -14.78 -7.70
C ASP A 183 -9.33 -15.58 -8.70
N GLU A 184 -8.85 -16.75 -9.13
CA GLU A 184 -9.59 -17.61 -10.04
C GLU A 184 -10.75 -18.32 -9.32
N GLU A 185 -10.55 -18.74 -8.08
CA GLU A 185 -11.60 -19.32 -7.24
C GLU A 185 -12.69 -18.29 -6.91
N GLU A 186 -12.32 -17.07 -6.52
CA GLU A 186 -13.26 -15.96 -6.34
C GLU A 186 -14.03 -15.64 -7.61
N ARG A 187 -13.41 -15.77 -8.79
CA ARG A 187 -14.17 -15.64 -10.05
C ARG A 187 -15.17 -16.78 -10.20
N ARG A 188 -14.75 -18.03 -10.00
CA ARG A 188 -15.65 -19.19 -10.09
C ARG A 188 -16.85 -19.06 -9.15
N ILE A 189 -16.64 -18.55 -7.95
CA ILE A 189 -17.71 -18.26 -6.98
C ILE A 189 -18.67 -17.20 -7.55
N ARG A 190 -18.15 -16.08 -8.07
CA ARG A 190 -18.99 -15.05 -8.71
C ARG A 190 -19.75 -15.56 -9.95
N ASP A 191 -19.17 -16.50 -10.69
CA ASP A 191 -19.82 -17.18 -11.82
C ASP A 191 -20.96 -18.07 -11.36
N ARG A 192 -20.75 -18.87 -10.30
CA ARG A 192 -21.83 -19.66 -9.68
C ARG A 192 -22.97 -18.78 -9.16
N GLN A 193 -22.66 -17.69 -8.45
CA GLN A 193 -23.68 -16.79 -7.92
C GLN A 193 -24.56 -16.17 -9.02
N VAL A 194 -23.98 -15.81 -10.16
CA VAL A 194 -24.78 -15.30 -11.29
C VAL A 194 -25.64 -16.41 -11.90
N GLN A 195 -25.12 -17.62 -12.04
CA GLN A 195 -25.91 -18.76 -12.50
C GLN A 195 -27.07 -19.07 -11.54
N GLU A 196 -26.84 -19.01 -10.23
CA GLU A 196 -27.86 -19.20 -9.20
C GLU A 196 -28.95 -18.13 -9.29
N ARG A 197 -28.59 -16.84 -9.40
CA ARG A 197 -29.56 -15.76 -9.59
C ARG A 197 -30.38 -15.92 -10.87
N ILE A 198 -29.76 -16.34 -11.96
CA ILE A 198 -30.47 -16.64 -13.22
C ILE A 198 -31.47 -17.77 -12.99
N ARG A 199 -31.07 -18.86 -12.33
CA ARG A 199 -31.97 -19.99 -12.02
C ARG A 199 -33.12 -19.55 -11.11
N GLU A 200 -32.84 -18.73 -10.11
CA GLU A 200 -33.84 -18.22 -9.18
C GLU A 200 -34.90 -17.38 -9.90
N ILE A 201 -34.49 -16.38 -10.67
CA ILE A 201 -35.41 -15.52 -11.44
C ILE A 201 -36.17 -16.34 -12.48
N THR A 202 -35.49 -17.24 -13.19
CA THR A 202 -36.14 -18.11 -14.17
C THR A 202 -37.18 -19.03 -13.50
N GLY A 203 -36.85 -19.57 -12.31
CA GLY A 203 -37.78 -20.35 -11.49
C GLY A 203 -38.99 -19.55 -11.05
N LYS A 204 -38.81 -18.29 -10.61
CA LYS A 204 -39.92 -17.38 -10.26
C LYS A 204 -40.82 -17.06 -11.45
N ILE A 205 -40.25 -16.91 -12.65
CA ILE A 205 -41.01 -16.71 -13.89
C ILE A 205 -41.81 -17.96 -14.28
N ILE A 206 -41.20 -19.15 -14.22
CA ILE A 206 -41.87 -20.41 -14.56
C ILE A 206 -43.01 -20.70 -13.58
N LYS A 207 -42.78 -20.54 -12.26
CA LYS A 207 -43.81 -20.75 -11.24
C LYS A 207 -45.03 -19.86 -11.45
N ARG A 208 -44.83 -18.55 -11.66
CA ARG A 208 -45.95 -17.62 -11.92
C ARG A 208 -46.68 -17.87 -13.22
N ARG A 209 -46.02 -18.41 -14.25
CA ARG A 209 -46.73 -18.84 -15.48
C ARG A 209 -47.74 -19.96 -15.23
N GLY A 210 -47.55 -20.76 -14.17
CA GLY A 210 -48.45 -21.83 -13.77
C GLY A 210 -49.46 -21.44 -12.68
N GLU A 211 -49.34 -20.24 -12.08
CA GLU A 211 -50.25 -19.75 -11.04
C GLU A 211 -51.42 -18.98 -11.65
N VAL A 212 -52.57 -18.99 -10.99
CA VAL A 212 -53.75 -18.19 -11.39
C VAL A 212 -53.39 -16.72 -11.24
N ARG A 213 -53.61 -15.94 -12.30
CA ARG A 213 -53.25 -14.52 -12.35
C ARG A 213 -53.92 -13.73 -11.23
N GLY A 214 -53.12 -12.92 -10.53
CA GLY A 214 -53.56 -12.07 -9.43
C GLY A 214 -54.13 -10.73 -9.93
N ASN A 215 -54.14 -9.73 -9.06
CA ASN A 215 -54.53 -8.37 -9.43
C ASN A 215 -53.55 -7.78 -10.46
N ALA A 216 -54.08 -7.23 -11.56
CA ALA A 216 -53.26 -6.78 -12.70
C ALA A 216 -52.23 -5.70 -12.33
N SER A 217 -52.54 -4.85 -11.34
CA SER A 217 -51.60 -3.83 -10.83
C SER A 217 -50.39 -4.45 -10.15
N ASP A 218 -50.60 -5.50 -9.36
CA ASP A 218 -49.54 -6.19 -8.63
C ASP A 218 -48.67 -7.02 -9.59
N GLU A 219 -49.28 -7.66 -10.58
CA GLU A 219 -48.55 -8.38 -11.63
C GLU A 219 -47.63 -7.46 -12.44
N LYS A 220 -48.12 -6.26 -12.79
CA LYS A 220 -47.32 -5.25 -13.50
C LYS A 220 -46.13 -4.80 -12.66
N ARG A 221 -46.34 -4.50 -11.38
CA ARG A 221 -45.27 -4.09 -10.46
C ARG A 221 -44.22 -5.19 -10.30
N GLN A 222 -44.65 -6.45 -10.17
CA GLN A 222 -43.76 -7.60 -10.07
C GLN A 222 -42.93 -7.78 -11.36
N ALA A 223 -43.58 -7.66 -12.52
CA ALA A 223 -42.92 -7.77 -13.83
C ALA A 223 -41.88 -6.65 -14.05
N GLU A 224 -42.15 -5.43 -13.59
CA GLU A 224 -41.19 -4.31 -13.67
C GLU A 224 -39.94 -4.56 -12.80
N VAL A 225 -40.11 -5.13 -11.61
CA VAL A 225 -38.99 -5.49 -10.73
C VAL A 225 -38.11 -6.55 -11.38
N GLU A 226 -38.72 -7.59 -11.93
CA GLU A 226 -37.97 -8.67 -12.57
C GLU A 226 -37.29 -8.24 -13.86
N LEU A 227 -37.95 -7.41 -14.66
CA LEU A 227 -37.35 -6.85 -15.87
C LEU A 227 -36.14 -5.97 -15.53
N ARG A 228 -36.18 -5.25 -14.41
CA ARG A 228 -35.03 -4.51 -13.88
C ARG A 228 -33.90 -5.45 -13.46
N GLU A 229 -34.20 -6.55 -12.79
CA GLU A 229 -33.21 -7.56 -12.40
C GLU A 229 -32.58 -8.27 -13.60
N LEU A 230 -33.39 -8.63 -14.60
CA LEU A 230 -32.93 -9.23 -15.86
C LEU A 230 -32.00 -8.30 -16.63
N ARG A 231 -32.31 -6.99 -16.71
CA ARG A 231 -31.41 -6.00 -17.32
C ARG A 231 -30.07 -5.90 -16.61
N LYS A 232 -30.06 -5.95 -15.27
CA LYS A 232 -28.81 -5.99 -14.50
C LYS A 232 -27.99 -7.23 -14.83
N LEU A 233 -28.62 -8.40 -14.83
CA LEU A 233 -27.96 -9.65 -15.22
C LEU A 233 -27.44 -9.63 -16.65
N GLU A 234 -28.18 -9.07 -17.60
CA GLU A 234 -27.75 -8.91 -18.99
C GLU A 234 -26.47 -8.07 -19.09
N THR A 235 -26.43 -6.92 -18.40
CA THR A 235 -25.22 -6.08 -18.39
C THR A 235 -24.03 -6.79 -17.76
N GLU A 236 -24.25 -7.54 -16.68
CA GLU A 236 -23.21 -8.31 -16.00
C GLU A 236 -22.67 -9.46 -16.89
N ILE A 237 -23.55 -10.19 -17.57
CA ILE A 237 -23.17 -11.23 -18.54
C ILE A 237 -22.37 -10.61 -19.69
N LYS A 238 -22.81 -9.46 -20.22
CA LYS A 238 -22.10 -8.77 -21.31
C LYS A 238 -20.69 -8.35 -20.90
N GLN A 239 -20.52 -7.80 -19.69
CA GLN A 239 -19.21 -7.48 -19.13
C GLN A 239 -18.33 -8.73 -18.95
N ARG A 240 -18.91 -9.85 -18.54
CA ARG A 240 -18.16 -11.11 -18.40
C ARG A 240 -17.73 -11.67 -19.76
N ARG A 241 -18.59 -11.60 -20.78
CA ARG A 241 -18.24 -11.99 -22.16
C ARG A 241 -17.05 -11.17 -22.67
N THR A 242 -17.05 -9.85 -22.51
CA THR A 242 -15.92 -9.02 -22.94
C THR A 242 -14.63 -9.33 -22.17
N GLN A 243 -14.73 -9.65 -20.87
CA GLN A 243 -13.57 -10.10 -20.07
C GLN A 243 -13.02 -11.45 -20.55
N ILE A 244 -13.88 -12.38 -20.96
CA ILE A 244 -13.48 -13.67 -21.51
C ILE A 244 -12.82 -13.48 -22.88
N ASP A 245 -13.45 -12.72 -23.78
CA ASP A 245 -12.95 -12.44 -25.12
C ASP A 245 -11.57 -11.76 -25.09
N THR A 246 -11.37 -10.80 -24.18
CA THR A 246 -10.07 -10.14 -24.00
C THR A 246 -8.98 -11.11 -23.54
N ARG A 247 -9.30 -12.09 -22.70
CA ARG A 247 -8.36 -13.13 -22.27
C ARG A 247 -8.06 -14.11 -23.39
N PHE A 248 -9.08 -14.56 -24.12
CA PHE A 248 -8.88 -15.40 -25.29
C PHE A 248 -7.98 -14.71 -26.30
N LYS A 249 -8.25 -13.45 -26.64
CA LYS A 249 -7.38 -12.65 -27.53
C LYS A 249 -5.94 -12.54 -27.02
N ALA A 250 -5.74 -12.37 -25.72
CA ALA A 250 -4.42 -12.31 -25.12
C ALA A 250 -3.69 -13.67 -25.16
N TYR A 251 -4.41 -14.78 -24.97
CA TYR A 251 -3.85 -16.14 -25.00
C TYR A 251 -3.55 -16.61 -26.42
N THR A 252 -4.47 -16.37 -27.36
CA THR A 252 -4.31 -16.77 -28.76
C THR A 252 -3.45 -15.79 -29.56
N GLY A 253 -3.09 -14.64 -28.98
CA GLY A 253 -2.28 -13.61 -29.64
C GLY A 253 -2.89 -13.16 -30.97
N ASP A 254 -4.12 -12.64 -30.93
CA ASP A 254 -4.89 -12.10 -32.07
C ASP A 254 -4.52 -12.74 -33.42
N VAL A 255 -4.76 -14.05 -33.57
CA VAL A 255 -4.33 -14.87 -34.73
C VAL A 255 -4.79 -14.27 -36.06
N LYS A 256 -5.88 -13.49 -36.06
CA LYS A 256 -6.39 -12.78 -37.24
C LYS A 256 -5.48 -11.64 -37.70
N ALA A 257 -4.75 -10.98 -36.80
CA ALA A 257 -3.80 -9.92 -37.14
C ALA A 257 -2.49 -10.49 -37.72
N ARG A 258 -2.08 -11.70 -37.31
CA ARG A 258 -0.86 -12.37 -37.80
C ARG A 258 -0.97 -12.99 -39.20
N LYS A 259 -2.18 -13.13 -39.76
CA LYS A 259 -2.39 -13.62 -41.14
C LYS A 259 -2.28 -12.52 -42.21
N LYS A 260 -2.05 -11.27 -41.81
CA LYS A 260 -1.89 -10.11 -42.71
C LYS A 260 -0.46 -9.53 -42.73
N LEU A 261 0.48 -10.22 -42.09
CA LEU A 261 1.92 -10.02 -42.23
C LEU A 261 2.48 -11.23 -42.99
#